data_AF-A0A939XHN9-F1
#
_entry.id   AF-A0A939XHN9-F1
#
_cell.length_a   1.000
_cell.length_b   1.000
_cell.length_c   1.000
_cell.angle_alpha   90.00
_cell.angle_beta   90.00
_cell.angle_gamma   90.00
#
_symmetry.space_group_name_H-M   'P 1'
#
loop_
_entity.id
_entity.type
_entity.pdbx_description
1 polymer ?
#
loop_
_entity_poly.entity_id
_entity_poly.type
_entity_poly.pdbx_seq_one_letter_code
_entity_poly.pdbx_strand_id
1 'polypeptide(L)'
;MQYHIFAPYRICPVGAHSDHQHGLVTGFPFNKGVDLYFDVTEDGSVELESGSFDGKVSFDIREKTILRQGNWGDYALGAKYALRKRFQLKRGIRGKITGSLPVGGLSSSAAVLVSYVMAFAKANDISLMPMEVVLTASEAEREYIGLNNGILDQSCIALGKKDHMLMLDCDSNEYRVIPRNPKMKDFEFGVFFSGLTRNLMSSDFNLRVQECKVAAWDLLAYDNQPIKPFDKTFMRDVPRAVYEKYKDKLPRRFANRAEHYFSEYKRVRQAVTAWESGNIEWLGQLSFESCESSINNWECGSPELISIYRAMRNTDGIYGGRFSGAGFKGACIALVDPTKEDAIRESITRQYLAEFPQYKDTFEVHFVKSADGAGFVED
;
A
#
# COMPACT_ATOMS: atom_id res chain seq x y z
N MET A 1 -19.95 9.26 20.34
CA MET A 1 -19.23 9.63 19.12
C MET A 1 -20.21 9.54 17.97
N GLN A 2 -20.55 10.69 17.40
CA GLN A 2 -21.58 10.91 16.39
C GLN A 2 -21.20 10.36 15.01
N TYR A 3 -19.90 10.33 14.70
CA TYR A 3 -19.41 9.90 13.41
C TYR A 3 -18.52 8.67 13.54
N HIS A 4 -18.67 7.75 12.59
CA HIS A 4 -17.83 6.57 12.43
C HIS A 4 -17.31 6.54 10.99
N ILE A 5 -15.99 6.44 10.84
CA ILE A 5 -15.31 6.16 9.57
C ILE A 5 -14.66 4.79 9.68
N PHE A 6 -14.90 3.95 8.68
CA PHE A 6 -14.11 2.75 8.44
C PHE A 6 -13.19 3.00 7.25
N ALA A 7 -11.89 2.80 7.42
CA ALA A 7 -10.90 2.83 6.35
C ALA A 7 -10.27 1.44 6.22
N PRO A 8 -10.50 0.70 5.12
CA PRO A 8 -9.97 -0.64 4.96
C PRO A 8 -8.44 -0.63 4.86
N TYR A 9 -7.83 -1.77 5.14
CA TYR A 9 -6.48 -2.08 4.67
C TYR A 9 -6.53 -2.54 3.21
N ARG A 10 -5.37 -2.65 2.59
CA ARG A 10 -5.26 -2.98 1.15
C ARG A 10 -4.26 -4.09 0.88
N ILE A 11 -4.50 -4.80 -0.21
CA ILE A 11 -3.51 -5.66 -0.86
C ILE A 11 -3.24 -5.20 -2.28
N CYS A 12 -2.08 -5.57 -2.81
CA CYS A 12 -1.66 -5.32 -4.18
C CYS A 12 -1.11 -6.65 -4.74
N PRO A 13 -1.87 -7.39 -5.58
CA PRO A 13 -1.38 -8.67 -6.11
C PRO A 13 -0.29 -8.47 -7.17
N VAL A 14 -0.32 -7.36 -7.91
CA VAL A 14 0.63 -7.00 -8.98
C VAL A 14 0.76 -5.47 -9.06
N GLY A 15 1.96 -4.94 -9.27
CA GLY A 15 2.27 -3.51 -9.27
C GLY A 15 3.23 -3.08 -8.16
N ALA A 16 4.10 -3.98 -7.69
CA ALA A 16 5.11 -3.69 -6.68
C ALA A 16 5.99 -2.51 -7.12
N HIS A 17 6.31 -1.59 -6.20
CA HIS A 17 7.33 -0.56 -6.39
C HIS A 17 7.23 0.24 -7.71
N SER A 18 6.02 0.33 -8.25
CA SER A 18 5.75 0.98 -9.52
C SER A 18 5.16 2.37 -9.31
N ASP A 19 4.41 2.58 -8.22
CA ASP A 19 3.71 3.82 -7.91
C ASP A 19 4.64 5.03 -7.74
N HIS A 20 5.71 4.88 -6.96
CA HIS A 20 6.70 5.93 -6.74
C HIS A 20 7.60 6.21 -7.96
N GLN A 21 7.42 5.44 -9.05
CA GLN A 21 8.02 5.67 -10.36
C GLN A 21 6.97 6.00 -11.44
N HIS A 22 5.76 6.40 -11.02
CA HIS A 22 4.64 6.79 -11.90
C HIS A 22 4.22 5.66 -12.88
N GLY A 23 4.37 4.41 -12.44
CA GLY A 23 3.90 3.23 -13.16
C GLY A 23 2.42 2.96 -12.97
N LEU A 24 1.99 1.79 -13.46
CA LEU A 24 0.65 1.28 -13.20
C LEU A 24 0.67 0.44 -11.93
N VAL A 25 -0.45 0.44 -11.20
CA VAL A 25 -0.64 -0.42 -10.04
C VAL A 25 -2.03 -1.04 -9.99
N THR A 26 -2.15 -2.14 -9.26
CA THR A 26 -3.45 -2.74 -8.92
C THR A 26 -3.63 -2.89 -7.42
N GLY A 27 -4.87 -3.03 -6.97
CA GLY A 27 -5.12 -3.43 -5.59
C GLY A 27 -6.58 -3.62 -5.23
N PHE A 28 -6.76 -4.09 -4.00
CA PHE A 28 -8.06 -4.37 -3.40
C PHE A 28 -8.04 -3.88 -1.96
N PRO A 29 -9.03 -3.09 -1.50
CA PRO A 29 -9.35 -3.00 -0.09
C PRO A 29 -9.93 -4.33 0.42
N PHE A 30 -9.77 -4.61 1.72
CA PHE A 30 -10.38 -5.77 2.36
C PHE A 30 -11.07 -5.43 3.68
N ASN A 31 -11.91 -6.34 4.16
CA ASN A 31 -12.85 -6.15 5.29
C ASN A 31 -12.20 -6.12 6.68
N LYS A 32 -10.92 -5.72 6.74
CA LYS A 32 -10.20 -5.36 7.95
C LYS A 32 -9.55 -4.02 7.69
N GLY A 33 -9.57 -3.14 8.67
CA GLY A 33 -9.07 -1.79 8.53
C GLY A 33 -8.93 -1.08 9.87
N VAL A 34 -9.14 0.22 9.79
CA VAL A 34 -9.11 1.17 10.90
C VAL A 34 -10.50 1.73 11.09
N ASP A 35 -10.96 1.72 12.33
CA ASP A 35 -12.17 2.38 12.78
C ASP A 35 -11.80 3.68 13.50
N LEU A 36 -12.37 4.79 13.04
CA LEU A 36 -12.29 6.09 13.71
C LEU A 36 -13.69 6.54 14.12
N TYR A 37 -13.92 6.58 15.42
CA TYR A 37 -15.11 7.17 16.01
C TYR A 37 -14.76 8.57 16.50
N PHE A 38 -15.59 9.57 16.22
CA PHE A 38 -15.33 10.94 16.67
C PHE A 38 -16.59 11.81 16.83
N ASP A 39 -16.44 12.87 17.62
CA ASP A 39 -17.33 14.01 17.73
C ASP A 39 -16.58 15.28 17.27
N VAL A 40 -17.30 16.25 16.71
CA VAL A 40 -16.72 17.54 16.30
C VAL A 40 -16.56 18.45 17.53
N THR A 41 -15.45 19.20 17.58
CA THR A 41 -15.21 20.22 18.60
C THR A 41 -15.25 21.62 18.00
N GLU A 42 -16.08 22.50 18.56
CA GLU A 42 -16.27 23.86 18.05
C GLU A 42 -15.10 24.80 18.38
N ASP A 43 -14.34 24.48 19.43
CA ASP A 43 -13.20 25.28 19.89
C ASP A 43 -11.89 24.98 19.16
N GLY A 44 -11.90 24.06 18.17
CA GLY A 44 -10.72 23.68 17.40
C GLY A 44 -9.83 22.62 18.07
N SER A 45 -10.20 22.14 19.27
CA SER A 45 -9.42 21.13 19.99
C SER A 45 -9.43 19.77 19.28
N VAL A 46 -8.26 19.19 19.08
CA VAL A 46 -8.14 17.79 18.65
C VAL A 46 -7.70 16.98 19.85
N GLU A 47 -8.47 15.94 20.19
CA GLU A 47 -8.18 15.00 21.27
C GLU A 47 -8.38 13.57 20.75
N LEU A 48 -7.30 12.80 20.64
CA LEU A 48 -7.34 11.47 20.06
C LEU A 48 -6.77 10.43 21.03
N GLU A 49 -7.47 9.30 21.10
CA GLU A 49 -7.02 8.09 21.78
C GLU A 49 -6.83 6.96 20.76
N SER A 50 -5.86 6.09 21.02
CA SER A 50 -5.63 4.89 20.20
C SER A 50 -6.01 3.65 20.99
N GLY A 51 -6.76 2.74 20.38
CA GLY A 51 -7.02 1.40 20.92
C GLY A 51 -5.82 0.45 20.81
N SER A 52 -4.80 0.82 20.02
CA SER A 52 -3.65 -0.05 19.70
C SER A 52 -2.32 0.47 20.25
N PHE A 53 -2.28 1.71 20.75
CA PHE A 53 -1.07 2.37 21.22
C PHE A 53 -1.37 3.22 22.46
N ASP A 54 -0.43 3.24 23.39
CA ASP A 54 -0.55 4.08 24.58
C ASP A 54 -0.40 5.58 24.24
N GLY A 55 -0.91 6.39 25.16
CA GLY A 55 -0.85 7.85 25.10
C GLY A 55 -2.08 8.50 24.50
N LYS A 56 -2.16 9.83 24.64
CA LYS A 56 -3.19 10.67 24.04
C LYS A 56 -2.51 11.72 23.17
N VAL A 57 -3.17 12.08 22.07
CA VAL A 57 -2.71 13.13 21.18
C VAL A 57 -3.65 14.32 21.35
N SER A 58 -3.09 15.48 21.69
CA SER A 58 -3.86 16.71 21.82
C SER A 58 -3.15 17.88 21.15
N PHE A 59 -3.89 18.64 20.35
CA PHE A 59 -3.41 19.88 19.72
C PHE A 59 -4.58 20.74 19.25
N ASP A 60 -4.35 22.02 18.98
CA ASP A 60 -5.33 22.90 18.33
C ASP A 60 -5.19 22.82 16.80
N ILE A 61 -6.28 22.55 16.08
CA ILE A 61 -6.27 22.43 14.62
C ILE A 61 -5.98 23.76 13.90
N ARG A 62 -6.25 24.89 14.57
CA ARG A 62 -6.12 26.27 14.07
C ARG A 62 -4.71 26.81 14.15
N GLU A 63 -3.90 26.27 15.05
CA GLU A 63 -2.49 26.66 15.18
C GLU A 63 -1.63 26.12 14.04
N LYS A 64 -0.43 26.67 13.86
CA LYS A 64 0.55 26.12 12.91
C LYS A 64 0.90 24.68 13.30
N THR A 65 1.20 23.84 12.32
CA THR A 65 1.60 22.46 12.60
C THR A 65 2.95 22.47 13.34
N ILE A 66 3.00 21.73 14.44
CA ILE A 66 4.19 21.58 15.29
C ILE A 66 5.19 20.65 14.58
N LEU A 67 6.46 20.69 14.97
CA LEU A 67 7.43 19.66 14.56
C LEU A 67 6.98 18.27 15.01
N ARG A 68 7.38 17.25 14.25
CA ARG A 68 7.12 15.84 14.56
C ARG A 68 7.58 15.47 15.96
N GLN A 69 6.76 14.68 16.63
CA GLN A 69 7.03 14.17 17.97
C GLN A 69 7.52 12.71 17.95
N GLY A 70 7.50 12.05 16.79
CA GLY A 70 7.95 10.67 16.64
C GLY A 70 6.97 9.63 17.20
N ASN A 71 5.72 10.02 17.44
CA ASN A 71 4.65 9.16 17.95
C ASN A 71 3.52 9.00 16.91
N TRP A 72 2.52 8.17 17.21
CA TRP A 72 1.41 7.90 16.30
C TRP A 72 0.52 9.13 16.03
N GLY A 73 0.58 10.17 16.88
CA GLY A 73 -0.09 11.45 16.66
C GLY A 73 0.46 12.25 15.49
N ASP A 74 1.67 11.95 15.01
CA ASP A 74 2.24 12.58 13.83
C ASP A 74 1.36 12.39 12.59
N TYR A 75 0.59 11.30 12.48
CA TYR A 75 -0.33 11.08 11.37
C TYR A 75 -1.51 12.07 11.38
N ALA A 76 -2.06 12.39 12.54
CA ALA A 76 -3.11 13.42 12.67
C ALA A 76 -2.53 14.81 12.34
N LEU A 77 -1.32 15.12 12.84
CA LEU A 77 -0.63 16.37 12.50
C LEU A 77 -0.32 16.48 11.00
N GLY A 78 0.04 15.36 10.35
CA GLY A 78 0.27 15.27 8.92
C GLY A 78 -1.00 15.53 8.11
N ALA A 79 -2.12 14.90 8.49
CA ALA A 79 -3.42 15.16 7.85
C ALA A 79 -3.84 16.63 7.98
N LYS A 80 -3.68 17.22 9.17
CA LYS A 80 -3.85 18.66 9.40
C LYS A 80 -2.94 19.49 8.47
N TYR A 81 -1.65 19.16 8.41
CA TYR A 81 -0.67 19.87 7.57
C TYR A 81 -1.10 19.92 6.10
N ALA A 82 -1.45 18.77 5.51
CA ALA A 82 -1.84 18.68 4.11
C ALA A 82 -3.15 19.41 3.82
N LEU A 83 -4.17 19.27 4.68
CA LEU A 83 -5.45 19.97 4.52
C LEU A 83 -5.29 21.50 4.61
N ARG A 84 -4.45 21.99 5.53
CA ARG A 84 -4.23 23.43 5.74
C ARG A 84 -3.59 24.14 4.56
N LYS A 85 -2.97 23.42 3.63
CA LYS A 85 -2.46 24.03 2.39
C LYS A 85 -3.58 24.53 1.47
N ARG A 86 -4.78 23.96 1.60
CA ARG A 86 -5.93 24.20 0.72
C ARG A 86 -7.09 24.87 1.45
N PHE A 87 -7.21 24.65 2.76
CA PHE A 87 -8.38 25.07 3.54
C PHE A 87 -8.00 25.71 4.87
N GLN A 88 -8.87 26.61 5.35
CA GLN A 88 -8.80 27.12 6.71
C GLN A 88 -9.58 26.19 7.65
N LEU A 89 -8.87 25.48 8.54
CA LEU A 89 -9.49 24.60 9.53
C LEU A 89 -9.81 25.39 10.81
N LYS A 90 -11.05 25.23 11.31
CA LYS A 90 -11.60 25.95 12.47
C LYS A 90 -12.04 25.00 13.59
N ARG A 91 -12.65 23.87 13.24
CA ARG A 91 -13.21 22.89 14.19
C ARG A 91 -12.33 21.64 14.24
N GLY A 92 -12.15 21.12 15.44
CA GLY A 92 -11.35 19.93 15.70
C GLY A 92 -12.24 18.69 15.85
N ILE A 93 -11.66 17.63 16.41
CA ILE A 93 -12.38 16.39 16.71
C ILE A 93 -11.92 15.81 18.05
N ARG A 94 -12.84 15.21 18.80
CA ARG A 94 -12.53 14.30 19.90
C ARG A 94 -12.87 12.89 19.46
N GLY A 95 -11.91 11.98 19.47
CA GLY A 95 -12.10 10.66 18.85
C GLY A 95 -11.23 9.55 19.39
N LYS A 96 -11.60 8.32 19.00
CA LYS A 96 -10.84 7.11 19.25
C LYS A 96 -10.62 6.36 17.95
N ILE A 97 -9.36 5.99 17.69
CA ILE A 97 -8.96 5.22 16.52
C ILE A 97 -8.52 3.82 16.92
N THR A 98 -8.91 2.78 16.18
CA THR A 98 -8.52 1.38 16.48
C THR A 98 -8.25 0.62 15.19
N GLY A 99 -7.13 -0.11 15.13
CA GLY A 99 -6.81 -0.99 14.01
C GLY A 99 -7.20 -2.45 14.29
N SER A 100 -7.73 -3.14 13.27
CA SER A 100 -8.27 -4.51 13.40
C SER A 100 -7.26 -5.64 13.21
N LEU A 101 -6.04 -5.35 12.73
CA LEU A 101 -4.94 -6.32 12.55
C LEU A 101 -3.62 -5.73 13.04
N PRO A 102 -2.61 -6.59 13.31
CA PRO A 102 -1.26 -6.14 13.66
C PRO A 102 -0.64 -5.19 12.62
N VAL A 103 0.23 -4.29 13.08
CA VAL A 103 0.98 -3.41 12.19
C VAL A 103 2.03 -4.23 11.44
N GLY A 104 1.90 -4.34 10.11
CA GLY A 104 2.77 -5.22 9.34
C GLY A 104 2.64 -5.13 7.82
N GLY A 105 2.72 -3.93 7.23
CA GLY A 105 2.82 -3.79 5.77
C GLY A 105 1.49 -3.88 4.99
N LEU A 106 0.36 -3.74 5.68
CA LEU A 106 -1.00 -3.72 5.10
C LEU A 106 -1.54 -2.29 4.90
N SER A 107 -0.65 -1.29 4.85
CA SER A 107 -1.01 0.14 4.74
C SER A 107 -1.83 0.71 5.89
N SER A 108 -1.56 0.25 7.11
CA SER A 108 -2.19 0.85 8.28
C SER A 108 -1.91 2.35 8.42
N SER A 109 -0.74 2.84 8.01
CA SER A 109 -0.43 4.29 7.99
C SER A 109 -1.34 5.07 7.05
N ALA A 110 -1.53 4.56 5.82
CA ALA A 110 -2.39 5.21 4.83
C ALA A 110 -3.87 5.15 5.25
N ALA A 111 -4.34 4.05 5.85
CA ALA A 111 -5.72 3.94 6.35
C ALA A 111 -5.99 4.95 7.47
N VAL A 112 -5.04 5.12 8.39
CA VAL A 112 -5.08 6.15 9.44
C VAL A 112 -5.09 7.57 8.84
N LEU A 113 -4.20 7.85 7.89
CA LEU A 113 -4.15 9.17 7.23
C LEU A 113 -5.42 9.50 6.48
N VAL A 114 -5.96 8.56 5.70
CA VAL A 114 -7.25 8.71 5.00
C VAL A 114 -8.36 8.99 6.01
N SER A 115 -8.42 8.25 7.12
CA SER A 115 -9.41 8.46 8.18
C SER A 115 -9.33 9.88 8.76
N TYR A 116 -8.14 10.37 9.10
CA TYR A 116 -7.98 11.72 9.65
C TYR A 116 -8.26 12.82 8.62
N VAL A 117 -7.86 12.66 7.37
CA VAL A 117 -8.19 13.60 6.30
C VAL A 117 -9.71 13.71 6.15
N MET A 118 -10.41 12.58 6.10
CA MET A 118 -11.87 12.55 6.01
C MET A 118 -12.56 13.14 7.25
N ALA A 119 -12.07 12.81 8.46
CA ALA A 119 -12.63 13.31 9.71
C ALA A 119 -12.46 14.83 9.86
N PHE A 120 -11.27 15.36 9.57
CA PHE A 120 -11.04 16.80 9.63
C PHE A 120 -11.79 17.56 8.54
N ALA A 121 -11.90 16.99 7.34
CA ALA A 121 -12.72 17.58 6.28
C ALA A 121 -14.19 17.64 6.70
N LYS A 122 -14.75 16.53 7.18
CA LYS A 122 -16.13 16.46 7.72
C LYS A 122 -16.35 17.44 8.87
N ALA A 123 -15.43 17.48 9.83
CA ALA A 123 -15.49 18.39 10.95
C ALA A 123 -15.43 19.85 10.52
N ASN A 124 -14.97 20.20 9.32
CA ASN A 124 -14.89 21.57 8.82
C ASN A 124 -15.84 21.85 7.65
N ASP A 125 -16.84 20.99 7.42
CA ASP A 125 -17.78 21.08 6.29
C ASP A 125 -17.09 21.18 4.92
N ILE A 126 -15.92 20.54 4.78
CA ILE A 126 -15.17 20.46 3.53
C ILE A 126 -15.60 19.19 2.80
N SER A 127 -16.11 19.36 1.58
CA SER A 127 -16.38 18.23 0.67
C SER A 127 -15.13 17.93 -0.15
N LEU A 128 -14.65 16.69 -0.08
CA LEU A 128 -13.53 16.20 -0.89
C LEU A 128 -14.00 15.08 -1.80
N MET A 129 -13.62 15.14 -3.07
CA MET A 129 -13.74 13.99 -3.97
C MET A 129 -12.79 12.87 -3.52
N PRO A 130 -13.08 11.60 -3.82
CA PRO A 130 -12.24 10.49 -3.37
C PRO A 130 -10.75 10.64 -3.76
N MET A 131 -10.46 11.11 -4.97
CA MET A 131 -9.07 11.37 -5.39
C MET A 131 -8.42 12.53 -4.63
N GLU A 132 -9.19 13.54 -4.19
CA GLU A 132 -8.64 14.61 -3.35
C GLU A 132 -8.25 14.09 -1.96
N VAL A 133 -8.99 13.09 -1.43
CA VAL A 133 -8.61 12.38 -0.20
C VAL A 133 -7.29 11.63 -0.41
N VAL A 134 -7.15 10.90 -1.52
CA VAL A 134 -5.90 10.20 -1.90
C VAL A 134 -4.71 11.15 -1.91
N LEU A 135 -4.82 12.24 -2.68
CA LEU A 135 -3.73 13.18 -2.88
C LEU A 135 -3.37 13.93 -1.60
N THR A 136 -4.36 14.30 -0.79
CA THR A 136 -4.14 14.96 0.50
C THR A 136 -3.46 14.01 1.50
N ALA A 137 -3.89 12.75 1.58
CA ALA A 137 -3.26 11.76 2.44
C ALA A 137 -1.83 11.41 1.98
N SER A 138 -1.60 11.32 0.67
CA SER A 138 -0.25 11.09 0.12
C SER A 138 0.69 12.28 0.40
N GLU A 139 0.20 13.51 0.27
CA GLU A 139 0.97 14.71 0.61
C GLU A 139 1.36 14.73 2.10
N ALA A 140 0.44 14.36 2.99
CA ALA A 140 0.73 14.22 4.42
C ALA A 140 1.85 13.20 4.67
N GLU A 141 1.81 12.03 4.01
CA GLU A 141 2.82 10.99 4.20
C GLU A 141 4.20 11.38 3.64
N ARG A 142 4.22 12.02 2.47
CA ARG A 142 5.48 12.41 1.81
C ARG A 142 6.14 13.61 2.48
N GLU A 143 5.39 14.68 2.71
CA GLU A 143 5.98 15.96 3.10
C GLU A 143 6.06 16.13 4.62
N TYR A 144 5.13 15.53 5.36
CA TYR A 144 5.14 15.59 6.82
C TYR A 144 5.80 14.35 7.42
N ILE A 145 5.34 13.14 7.09
CA ILE A 145 5.92 11.90 7.64
C ILE A 145 7.30 11.59 7.02
N GLY A 146 7.59 12.07 5.82
CA GLY A 146 8.91 11.93 5.17
C GLY A 146 9.13 10.59 4.47
N LEU A 147 8.06 9.91 4.05
CA LEU A 147 8.14 8.66 3.29
C LEU A 147 7.91 8.94 1.80
N ASN A 148 8.92 8.69 0.95
CA ASN A 148 8.82 8.89 -0.50
C ASN A 148 8.10 7.73 -1.21
N ASN A 149 6.92 7.35 -0.74
CA ASN A 149 6.06 6.38 -1.42
C ASN A 149 5.25 7.05 -2.53
N GLY A 150 4.57 6.23 -3.34
CA GLY A 150 3.58 6.70 -4.31
C GLY A 150 2.19 6.77 -3.70
N ILE A 151 1.18 6.68 -4.56
CA ILE A 151 -0.24 6.85 -4.19
C ILE A 151 -1.02 5.52 -4.11
N LEU A 152 -0.35 4.37 -4.29
CA LEU A 152 -1.02 3.05 -4.36
C LEU A 152 -1.90 2.80 -3.13
N ASP A 153 -1.34 3.00 -1.95
CA ASP A 153 -1.96 2.63 -0.69
C ASP A 153 -3.24 3.44 -0.46
N GLN A 154 -3.11 4.77 -0.50
CA GLN A 154 -4.22 5.70 -0.31
C GLN A 154 -5.29 5.49 -1.39
N SER A 155 -4.89 5.20 -2.63
CA SER A 155 -5.83 4.97 -3.74
C SER A 155 -6.65 3.70 -3.55
N CYS A 156 -6.02 2.59 -3.15
CA CYS A 156 -6.76 1.36 -2.86
C CYS A 156 -7.77 1.57 -1.72
N ILE A 157 -7.35 2.33 -0.71
CA ILE A 157 -8.16 2.60 0.47
C ILE A 157 -9.32 3.51 0.15
N ALA A 158 -9.13 4.61 -0.58
CA ALA A 158 -10.18 5.60 -0.82
C ALA A 158 -11.04 5.34 -2.08
N LEU A 159 -10.49 4.70 -3.11
CA LEU A 159 -11.16 4.50 -4.41
C LEU A 159 -11.65 3.06 -4.61
N GLY A 160 -11.25 2.14 -3.73
CA GLY A 160 -11.57 0.74 -3.84
C GLY A 160 -13.07 0.46 -3.70
N LYS A 161 -13.50 -0.68 -4.22
CA LYS A 161 -14.88 -1.15 -4.14
C LYS A 161 -14.90 -2.66 -3.95
N LYS A 162 -15.88 -3.15 -3.20
CA LYS A 162 -16.05 -4.58 -2.96
C LYS A 162 -16.17 -5.33 -4.29
N ASP A 163 -15.46 -6.45 -4.40
CA ASP A 163 -15.42 -7.33 -5.58
C ASP A 163 -14.99 -6.64 -6.89
N HIS A 164 -14.21 -5.56 -6.79
CA HIS A 164 -13.61 -4.89 -7.95
C HIS A 164 -12.09 -4.76 -7.78
N MET A 165 -11.35 -4.96 -8.86
CA MET A 165 -9.93 -4.64 -8.92
C MET A 165 -9.77 -3.14 -9.22
N LEU A 166 -9.08 -2.41 -8.35
CA LEU A 166 -8.59 -1.08 -8.70
C LEU A 166 -7.39 -1.25 -9.64
N MET A 167 -7.40 -0.54 -10.76
CA MET A 167 -6.22 -0.26 -11.59
C MET A 167 -6.03 1.25 -11.65
N LEU A 168 -4.82 1.71 -11.41
CA LEU A 168 -4.47 3.14 -11.36
C LEU A 168 -3.20 3.39 -12.17
N ASP A 169 -3.22 4.45 -12.97
CA ASP A 169 -2.02 5.05 -13.52
C ASP A 169 -1.53 6.17 -12.59
N CYS A 170 -0.39 5.95 -11.93
CA CYS A 170 0.15 6.88 -10.94
C CYS A 170 0.76 8.15 -11.56
N ASP A 171 0.82 8.26 -12.89
CA ASP A 171 1.27 9.47 -13.58
C ASP A 171 0.11 10.43 -13.85
N SER A 172 -0.98 9.93 -14.44
CA SER A 172 -2.17 10.73 -14.81
C SER A 172 -3.22 10.81 -13.71
N ASN A 173 -3.14 9.94 -12.70
CA ASN A 173 -4.18 9.66 -11.71
C ASN A 173 -5.48 9.08 -12.30
N GLU A 174 -5.48 8.66 -13.58
CA GLU A 174 -6.61 7.95 -14.16
C GLU A 174 -6.72 6.55 -13.55
N TYR A 175 -7.94 6.15 -13.20
CA TYR A 175 -8.19 4.86 -12.57
C TYR A 175 -9.44 4.17 -13.10
N ARG A 176 -9.47 2.85 -12.96
CA ARG A 176 -10.61 1.99 -13.28
C ARG A 176 -10.88 1.08 -12.09
N VAL A 177 -12.16 0.98 -11.72
CA VAL A 177 -12.64 0.03 -10.70
C VAL A 177 -13.35 -1.10 -11.46
N ILE A 178 -12.63 -2.20 -11.69
CA ILE A 178 -13.02 -3.23 -12.65
C ILE A 178 -13.76 -4.36 -11.92
N PRO A 179 -15.05 -4.61 -12.20
CA PRO A 179 -15.81 -5.65 -11.51
C PRO A 179 -15.21 -7.03 -11.72
N ARG A 180 -15.33 -7.90 -10.72
CA ARG A 180 -14.98 -9.32 -10.83
C ARG A 180 -15.73 -9.96 -11.99
N ASN A 181 -15.02 -10.70 -12.83
CA ASN A 181 -15.66 -11.48 -13.88
C ASN A 181 -16.54 -12.59 -13.24
N PRO A 182 -17.83 -12.71 -13.62
CA PRO A 182 -18.75 -13.71 -13.05
C PRO A 182 -18.32 -15.18 -13.21
N LYS A 183 -17.44 -15.48 -14.17
CA LYS A 183 -16.91 -16.82 -14.43
C LYS A 183 -15.65 -17.14 -13.63
N MET A 184 -15.12 -16.17 -12.88
CA MET A 184 -13.93 -16.36 -12.06
C MET A 184 -14.23 -17.31 -10.92
N LYS A 185 -13.38 -18.33 -10.72
CA LYS A 185 -13.46 -19.22 -9.55
C LYS A 185 -13.48 -18.38 -8.26
N ASP A 186 -14.10 -18.92 -7.22
CA ASP A 186 -14.08 -18.29 -5.91
C ASP A 186 -12.66 -18.22 -5.35
N PHE A 187 -12.40 -17.10 -4.71
CA PHE A 187 -11.14 -16.83 -4.03
C PHE A 187 -11.38 -15.90 -2.85
N GLU A 188 -10.51 -16.01 -1.86
CA GLU A 188 -10.36 -15.05 -0.77
C GLU A 188 -8.91 -14.55 -0.72
N PHE A 189 -8.65 -13.58 0.16
CA PHE A 189 -7.30 -13.07 0.37
C PHE A 189 -6.70 -13.71 1.62
N GLY A 190 -5.59 -14.43 1.45
CA GLY A 190 -4.76 -14.88 2.57
C GLY A 190 -3.78 -13.79 2.97
N VAL A 191 -3.65 -13.52 4.28
CA VAL A 191 -2.68 -12.60 4.86
C VAL A 191 -1.86 -13.35 5.90
N PHE A 192 -0.55 -13.45 5.66
CA PHE A 192 0.37 -14.25 6.46
C PHE A 192 1.40 -13.34 7.11
N PHE A 193 1.19 -12.97 8.37
CA PHE A 193 2.13 -12.16 9.14
C PHE A 193 3.30 -13.02 9.61
N SER A 194 4.53 -12.59 9.31
CA SER A 194 5.73 -13.33 9.69
C SER A 194 6.01 -13.35 11.20
N GLY A 195 5.36 -12.48 11.98
CA GLY A 195 5.70 -12.25 13.39
C GLY A 195 6.95 -11.37 13.59
N LEU A 196 7.59 -10.91 12.50
CA LEU A 196 8.70 -9.97 12.55
C LEU A 196 8.18 -8.54 12.80
N THR A 197 8.41 -8.03 14.00
CA THR A 197 7.99 -6.68 14.44
C THR A 197 9.09 -5.63 14.37
N ARG A 198 10.36 -6.03 14.15
CA ARG A 198 11.50 -5.10 14.17
C ARG A 198 11.44 -4.13 12.98
N ASN A 199 11.62 -2.85 13.30
CA ASN A 199 11.79 -1.80 12.32
C ASN A 199 13.17 -1.89 11.65
N LEU A 200 13.28 -2.64 10.55
CA LEU A 200 14.34 -2.42 9.55
C LEU A 200 13.94 -1.16 8.74
N MET A 201 13.96 0.02 9.38
CA MET A 201 13.41 1.25 8.81
C MET A 201 14.39 1.99 7.91
N SER A 202 13.88 2.27 6.70
CA SER A 202 14.00 3.52 5.93
C SER A 202 15.17 3.73 4.96
N SER A 203 16.37 3.20 5.19
CA SER A 203 17.50 3.43 4.26
C SER A 203 17.26 2.75 2.91
N ASP A 204 16.87 1.48 2.94
CA ASP A 204 16.91 0.65 1.73
C ASP A 204 15.78 0.99 0.76
N PHE A 205 14.55 1.24 1.26
CA PHE A 205 13.45 1.65 0.38
C PHE A 205 13.76 2.95 -0.37
N ASN A 206 14.14 4.02 0.35
CA ASN A 206 14.45 5.30 -0.29
C ASN A 206 15.65 5.16 -1.24
N LEU A 207 16.64 4.36 -0.89
CA LEU A 207 17.78 4.05 -1.75
C LEU A 207 17.34 3.37 -3.06
N ARG A 208 16.43 2.38 -3.02
CA ARG A 208 15.87 1.74 -4.23
C ARG A 208 15.10 2.73 -5.11
N VAL A 209 14.36 3.65 -4.50
CA VAL A 209 13.69 4.74 -5.22
C VAL A 209 14.70 5.61 -5.95
N GLN A 210 15.81 5.99 -5.30
CA GLN A 210 16.87 6.78 -5.95
C GLN A 210 17.59 6.00 -7.06
N GLU A 211 17.85 4.69 -6.87
CA GLU A 211 18.45 3.84 -7.89
C GLU A 211 17.61 3.78 -9.18
N CYS A 212 16.28 3.78 -9.07
CA CYS A 212 15.40 3.90 -10.25
C CYS A 212 15.57 5.24 -10.97
N LYS A 213 15.67 6.33 -10.21
CA LYS A 213 15.85 7.66 -10.81
C LYS A 213 17.19 7.75 -11.55
N VAL A 214 18.24 7.15 -10.99
CA VAL A 214 19.54 7.03 -11.69
C VAL A 214 19.40 6.21 -12.97
N ALA A 215 18.76 5.04 -12.90
CA ALA A 215 18.51 4.21 -14.09
C ALA A 215 17.75 4.97 -15.18
N ALA A 216 16.69 5.71 -14.81
CA ALA A 216 15.91 6.51 -15.74
C ALA A 216 16.74 7.63 -16.38
N TRP A 217 17.51 8.35 -15.56
CA TRP A 217 18.38 9.44 -16.00
C TRP A 217 19.45 8.94 -16.98
N ASP A 218 20.11 7.81 -16.68
CA ASP A 218 21.12 7.19 -17.54
C ASP A 218 20.53 6.75 -18.89
N LEU A 219 19.36 6.09 -18.88
CA LEU A 219 18.69 5.65 -20.11
C LEU A 219 18.31 6.83 -21.03
N LEU A 220 17.79 7.92 -20.45
CA LEU A 220 17.47 9.14 -21.20
C LEU A 220 18.75 9.79 -21.76
N ALA A 221 19.81 9.85 -20.96
CA ALA A 221 21.10 10.38 -21.39
C ALA A 221 21.72 9.57 -22.53
N TYR A 222 21.67 8.23 -22.47
CA TYR A 222 22.20 7.37 -23.53
C TYR A 222 21.50 7.54 -24.87
N ASP A 223 20.24 7.98 -24.89
CA ASP A 223 19.48 8.26 -26.11
C ASP A 223 19.47 9.75 -26.49
N ASN A 224 20.20 10.61 -25.78
CA ASN A 224 20.18 12.08 -25.94
C ASN A 224 18.77 12.69 -25.80
N GLN A 225 17.93 12.13 -24.94
CA GLN A 225 16.60 12.67 -24.62
C GLN A 225 16.72 13.85 -23.65
N PRO A 226 15.77 14.81 -23.65
CA PRO A 226 15.71 15.86 -22.64
C PRO A 226 15.60 15.27 -21.24
N ILE A 227 16.45 15.73 -20.32
CA ILE A 227 16.47 15.23 -18.95
C ILE A 227 15.90 16.27 -17.99
N LYS A 228 14.97 15.84 -17.14
CA LYS A 228 14.41 16.66 -16.06
C LYS A 228 15.41 16.80 -14.91
N PRO A 229 15.21 17.73 -13.97
CA PRO A 229 15.88 17.67 -12.68
C PRO A 229 15.78 16.28 -12.06
N PHE A 230 16.83 15.81 -11.40
CA PHE A 230 16.92 14.43 -10.90
C PHE A 230 15.75 14.07 -9.97
N ASP A 231 15.35 14.99 -9.10
CA ASP A 231 14.20 14.82 -8.20
C ASP A 231 12.84 14.67 -8.94
N LYS A 232 12.77 15.16 -10.18
CA LYS A 232 11.61 15.13 -11.08
C LYS A 232 11.71 14.06 -12.18
N THR A 233 12.76 13.24 -12.18
CA THR A 233 12.97 12.15 -13.16
C THR A 233 12.45 10.84 -12.59
N PHE A 234 11.67 10.11 -13.38
CA PHE A 234 11.06 8.83 -13.00
C PHE A 234 11.21 7.80 -14.12
N MET A 235 11.13 6.51 -13.80
CA MET A 235 11.17 5.46 -14.84
C MET A 235 10.06 5.61 -15.89
N ARG A 236 8.91 6.18 -15.53
CA ARG A 236 7.82 6.50 -16.47
C ARG A 236 8.22 7.43 -17.60
N ASP A 237 9.21 8.29 -17.38
CA ASP A 237 9.72 9.21 -18.40
C ASP A 237 10.47 8.48 -19.52
N VAL A 238 10.92 7.24 -19.27
CA VAL A 238 11.71 6.46 -20.21
C VAL A 238 10.80 5.69 -21.18
N PRO A 239 10.82 5.99 -22.49
CA PRO A 239 10.08 5.20 -23.46
C PRO A 239 10.57 3.75 -23.46
N ARG A 240 9.66 2.78 -23.57
CA ARG A 240 10.02 1.36 -23.57
C ARG A 240 11.08 1.01 -24.63
N ALA A 241 11.01 1.62 -25.81
CA ALA A 241 12.00 1.41 -26.87
C ALA A 241 13.42 1.86 -26.48
N VAL A 242 13.54 2.94 -25.69
CA VAL A 242 14.82 3.43 -25.15
C VAL A 242 15.38 2.43 -24.15
N TYR A 243 14.53 1.95 -23.23
CA TYR A 243 14.94 0.91 -22.29
C TYR A 243 15.45 -0.35 -23.01
N GLU A 244 14.70 -0.92 -23.95
CA GLU A 244 15.12 -2.13 -24.66
C GLU A 244 16.43 -1.94 -25.44
N LYS A 245 16.67 -0.73 -25.96
CA LYS A 245 17.89 -0.39 -26.73
C LYS A 245 19.13 -0.22 -25.84
N TYR A 246 18.99 0.25 -24.60
CA TYR A 246 20.13 0.60 -23.75
C TYR A 246 20.21 -0.13 -22.40
N LYS A 247 19.28 -1.04 -22.10
CA LYS A 247 19.27 -1.77 -20.82
C LYS A 247 20.60 -2.46 -20.50
N ASP A 248 21.30 -2.97 -21.52
CA ASP A 248 22.59 -3.67 -21.37
C ASP A 248 23.76 -2.71 -21.08
N LYS A 249 23.57 -1.39 -21.21
CA LYS A 249 24.56 -0.38 -20.82
C LYS A 249 24.46 0.02 -19.35
N LEU A 250 23.33 -0.26 -18.69
CA LEU A 250 23.14 0.09 -17.28
C LEU A 250 24.06 -0.76 -16.39
N PRO A 251 24.73 -0.17 -15.40
CA PRO A 251 25.34 -0.94 -14.31
C PRO A 251 24.30 -1.88 -13.68
N ARG A 252 24.72 -3.11 -13.33
CA ARG A 252 23.82 -4.20 -12.91
C ARG A 252 22.79 -3.79 -11.86
N ARG A 253 23.21 -3.03 -10.86
CA ARG A 253 22.32 -2.52 -9.79
C ARG A 253 21.15 -1.71 -10.34
N PHE A 254 21.39 -0.83 -11.31
CA PHE A 254 20.38 0.02 -11.94
C PHE A 254 19.58 -0.74 -13.00
N ALA A 255 20.25 -1.65 -13.74
CA ALA A 255 19.61 -2.54 -14.69
C ALA A 255 18.51 -3.39 -14.01
N ASN A 256 18.80 -3.94 -12.83
CA ASN A 256 17.84 -4.70 -12.04
C ASN A 256 16.59 -3.87 -11.69
N ARG A 257 16.74 -2.59 -11.29
CA ARG A 257 15.60 -1.73 -10.99
C ARG A 257 14.77 -1.38 -12.21
N ALA A 258 15.44 -1.11 -13.34
CA ALA A 258 14.76 -0.86 -14.60
C ALA A 258 13.99 -2.10 -15.08
N GLU A 259 14.60 -3.29 -15.01
CA GLU A 259 13.94 -4.57 -15.31
C GLU A 259 12.73 -4.81 -14.40
N HIS A 260 12.84 -4.54 -13.10
CA HIS A 260 11.70 -4.62 -12.19
C HIS A 260 10.55 -3.72 -12.67
N TYR A 261 10.81 -2.44 -12.91
CA TYR A 261 9.79 -1.48 -13.33
C TYR A 261 9.11 -1.88 -14.65
N PHE A 262 9.87 -2.14 -15.71
CA PHE A 262 9.29 -2.43 -17.02
C PHE A 262 8.56 -3.77 -17.06
N SER A 263 9.09 -4.78 -16.37
CA SER A 263 8.42 -6.08 -16.26
C SER A 263 7.14 -5.98 -15.41
N GLU A 264 7.14 -5.18 -14.34
CA GLU A 264 5.96 -4.98 -13.48
C GLU A 264 4.88 -4.17 -14.19
N TYR A 265 5.26 -3.13 -14.94
CA TYR A 265 4.35 -2.35 -15.78
C TYR A 265 3.60 -3.25 -16.77
N LYS A 266 4.32 -4.20 -17.40
CA LYS A 266 3.73 -5.22 -18.28
C LYS A 266 2.81 -6.15 -17.50
N ARG A 267 3.26 -6.67 -16.34
CA ARG A 267 2.47 -7.60 -15.51
C ARG A 267 1.16 -6.98 -15.03
N VAL A 268 1.12 -5.69 -14.69
CA VAL A 268 -0.13 -5.00 -14.30
C VAL A 268 -1.16 -5.04 -15.44
N ARG A 269 -0.76 -4.79 -16.68
CA ARG A 269 -1.67 -4.87 -17.84
C ARG A 269 -2.15 -6.31 -18.08
N GLN A 270 -1.28 -7.30 -17.89
CA GLN A 270 -1.65 -8.71 -17.96
C GLN A 270 -2.60 -9.10 -16.83
N ALA A 271 -2.40 -8.57 -15.61
CA ALA A 271 -3.25 -8.82 -14.45
C ALA A 271 -4.67 -8.29 -14.68
N VAL A 272 -4.81 -7.10 -15.27
CA VAL A 272 -6.12 -6.57 -15.71
C VAL A 272 -6.78 -7.52 -16.72
N THR A 273 -6.03 -8.02 -17.70
CA THR A 273 -6.56 -8.96 -18.71
C THR A 273 -6.98 -10.29 -18.06
N ALA A 274 -6.18 -10.81 -17.12
CA ALA A 274 -6.50 -12.02 -16.37
C ALA A 274 -7.77 -11.84 -15.52
N TRP A 275 -7.91 -10.69 -14.86
CA TRP A 275 -9.09 -10.34 -14.08
C TRP A 275 -10.34 -10.23 -14.95
N GLU A 276 -10.27 -9.48 -16.05
CA GLU A 276 -11.37 -9.28 -16.99
C GLU A 276 -11.79 -10.57 -17.70
N SER A 277 -10.88 -11.53 -17.89
CA SER A 277 -11.18 -12.84 -18.47
C SER A 277 -11.64 -13.90 -17.45
N GLY A 278 -11.60 -13.59 -16.15
CA GLY A 278 -11.95 -14.55 -15.10
C GLY A 278 -10.87 -15.60 -14.80
N ASN A 279 -9.65 -15.40 -15.30
CA ASN A 279 -8.55 -16.35 -15.15
C ASN A 279 -7.74 -16.08 -13.88
N ILE A 280 -8.26 -16.57 -12.74
CA ILE A 280 -7.60 -16.40 -11.43
C ILE A 280 -6.23 -17.10 -11.35
N GLU A 281 -6.06 -18.22 -12.06
CA GLU A 281 -4.77 -18.95 -12.11
C GLU A 281 -3.69 -18.09 -12.77
N TRP A 282 -4.03 -17.44 -13.89
CA TRP A 282 -3.09 -16.53 -14.55
C TRP A 282 -2.80 -15.28 -13.72
N LEU A 283 -3.82 -14.70 -13.07
CA LEU A 283 -3.61 -13.59 -12.13
C LEU A 283 -2.69 -14.01 -10.97
N GLY A 284 -2.90 -15.21 -10.45
CA GLY A 284 -2.09 -15.79 -9.38
C GLY A 284 -0.64 -16.02 -9.81
N GLN A 285 -0.42 -16.60 -10.99
CA GLN A 285 0.92 -16.75 -11.58
C GLN A 285 1.63 -15.40 -11.71
N LEU A 286 0.95 -14.37 -12.22
CA LEU A 286 1.49 -13.02 -12.33
C LEU A 286 1.87 -12.43 -10.96
N SER A 287 1.14 -12.78 -9.90
CA SER A 287 1.46 -12.37 -8.53
C SER A 287 2.76 -13.03 -8.02
N PHE A 288 2.95 -14.33 -8.27
CA PHE A 288 4.22 -14.99 -7.96
C PHE A 288 5.39 -14.41 -8.78
N GLU A 289 5.20 -14.17 -10.08
CA GLU A 289 6.21 -13.53 -10.94
C GLU A 289 6.56 -12.10 -10.48
N SER A 290 5.57 -11.34 -10.01
CA SER A 290 5.76 -10.03 -9.38
C SER A 290 6.67 -10.16 -8.15
N CYS A 291 6.41 -11.14 -7.28
CA CYS A 291 7.23 -11.36 -6.09
C CYS A 291 8.65 -11.84 -6.42
N GLU A 292 8.83 -12.71 -7.42
CA GLU A 292 10.16 -13.09 -7.91
C GLU A 292 10.95 -11.87 -8.37
N SER A 293 10.30 -10.95 -9.09
CA SER A 293 10.93 -9.70 -9.48
C SER A 293 11.26 -8.82 -8.27
N SER A 294 10.39 -8.77 -7.25
CA SER A 294 10.69 -8.08 -5.99
C SER A 294 11.91 -8.66 -5.27
N ILE A 295 12.09 -9.98 -5.28
CA ILE A 295 13.23 -10.65 -4.65
C ILE A 295 14.50 -10.43 -5.47
N ASN A 296 14.47 -10.71 -6.76
CA ASN A 296 15.69 -10.79 -7.58
C ASN A 296 16.08 -9.46 -8.23
N ASN A 297 15.10 -8.69 -8.70
CA ASN A 297 15.32 -7.44 -9.43
C ASN A 297 15.18 -6.20 -8.55
N TRP A 298 14.28 -6.22 -7.56
CA TRP A 298 14.16 -5.14 -6.58
C TRP A 298 15.06 -5.33 -5.35
N GLU A 299 15.50 -6.57 -5.11
CA GLU A 299 16.34 -6.95 -3.98
C GLU A 299 15.71 -6.52 -2.65
N CYS A 300 14.44 -6.91 -2.44
CA CYS A 300 13.69 -6.76 -1.20
C CYS A 300 13.11 -8.10 -0.74
N GLY A 301 12.58 -8.14 0.49
CA GLY A 301 12.17 -9.37 1.16
C GLY A 301 13.14 -9.73 2.27
N SER A 302 12.62 -9.88 3.50
CA SER A 302 13.38 -10.49 4.57
C SER A 302 13.41 -12.01 4.39
N PRO A 303 14.37 -12.73 5.02
CA PRO A 303 14.39 -14.19 5.00
C PRO A 303 13.05 -14.83 5.38
N GLU A 304 12.37 -14.24 6.37
CA GLU A 304 11.05 -14.69 6.85
C GLU A 304 9.98 -14.57 5.76
N LEU A 305 9.90 -13.42 5.08
CA LEU A 305 8.94 -13.20 4.00
C LEU A 305 9.23 -14.13 2.82
N ILE A 306 10.50 -14.31 2.46
CA ILE A 306 10.92 -15.23 1.40
C ILE A 306 10.53 -16.67 1.74
N SER A 307 10.65 -17.08 3.01
CA SER A 307 10.24 -18.41 3.47
C SER A 307 8.74 -18.64 3.33
N ILE A 308 7.92 -17.69 3.80
CA ILE A 308 6.45 -17.73 3.61
C ILE A 308 6.11 -17.78 2.12
N TYR A 309 6.76 -16.95 1.31
CA TYR A 309 6.55 -16.95 -0.14
C TYR A 309 6.89 -18.29 -0.81
N ARG A 310 7.98 -18.95 -0.41
CA ARG A 310 8.31 -20.30 -0.88
C ARG A 310 7.27 -21.32 -0.45
N ALA A 311 6.80 -21.24 0.79
CA ALA A 311 5.73 -22.11 1.29
C ALA A 311 4.43 -21.91 0.51
N MET A 312 4.08 -20.66 0.15
CA MET A 312 2.90 -20.36 -0.65
C MET A 312 2.94 -21.04 -2.03
N ARG A 313 4.08 -21.00 -2.73
CA ARG A 313 4.23 -21.64 -4.05
C ARG A 313 4.04 -23.15 -4.05
N ASN A 314 4.29 -23.80 -2.92
CA ASN A 314 4.23 -25.25 -2.78
C ASN A 314 2.95 -25.73 -2.08
N THR A 315 2.00 -24.82 -1.79
CA THR A 315 0.78 -25.14 -1.06
C THR A 315 -0.41 -25.15 -2.01
N ASP A 316 -1.07 -26.31 -2.09
CA ASP A 316 -2.31 -26.47 -2.85
C ASP A 316 -3.42 -25.53 -2.32
N GLY A 317 -4.20 -24.96 -3.23
CA GLY A 317 -5.22 -23.95 -2.92
C GLY A 317 -4.73 -22.51 -2.94
N ILE A 318 -3.46 -22.25 -3.22
CA ILE A 318 -2.95 -20.89 -3.44
C ILE A 318 -2.77 -20.64 -4.92
N TYR A 319 -3.57 -19.75 -5.48
CA TYR A 319 -3.48 -19.35 -6.88
C TYR A 319 -2.23 -18.50 -7.13
N GLY A 320 -1.88 -17.63 -6.18
CA GLY A 320 -0.74 -16.72 -6.27
C GLY A 320 -0.50 -15.98 -4.97
N GLY A 321 0.69 -15.43 -4.79
CA GLY A 321 1.00 -14.63 -3.62
C GLY A 321 2.33 -13.89 -3.71
N ARG A 322 2.49 -12.88 -2.85
CA ARG A 322 3.66 -12.02 -2.81
C ARG A 322 3.81 -11.29 -1.48
N PHE A 323 4.88 -10.51 -1.33
CA PHE A 323 5.02 -9.60 -0.19
C PHE A 323 3.97 -8.49 -0.25
N SER A 324 3.45 -8.11 0.92
CA SER A 324 2.67 -6.89 1.08
C SER A 324 3.55 -5.69 1.40
N GLY A 325 3.17 -4.52 0.87
CA GLY A 325 3.90 -3.27 1.10
C GLY A 325 5.32 -3.30 0.55
N ALA A 326 6.24 -2.62 1.24
CA ALA A 326 7.61 -2.42 0.77
C ALA A 326 8.52 -3.66 0.87
N GLY A 327 8.06 -4.79 1.42
CA GLY A 327 8.84 -6.04 1.50
C GLY A 327 9.93 -6.08 2.58
N PHE A 328 9.98 -5.11 3.49
CA PHE A 328 11.00 -5.05 4.57
C PHE A 328 10.44 -5.31 5.98
N LYS A 329 9.13 -5.45 6.11
CA LYS A 329 8.38 -5.82 7.32
C LYS A 329 7.20 -6.70 6.91
N GLY A 330 6.63 -7.43 7.85
CA GLY A 330 5.19 -7.65 7.82
C GLY A 330 4.72 -8.95 7.18
N ALA A 331 3.76 -8.83 6.26
CA ALA A 331 2.96 -9.94 5.77
C ALA A 331 3.22 -10.30 4.30
N CYS A 332 3.01 -11.56 3.97
CA CYS A 332 2.71 -11.98 2.60
C CYS A 332 1.19 -11.94 2.39
N ILE A 333 0.78 -11.68 1.15
CA ILE A 333 -0.61 -11.76 0.69
C ILE A 333 -0.74 -12.82 -0.38
N ALA A 334 -1.89 -13.48 -0.43
CA ALA A 334 -2.19 -14.50 -1.42
C ALA A 334 -3.64 -14.45 -1.90
N LEU A 335 -3.85 -14.93 -3.12
CA LEU A 335 -5.14 -15.30 -3.67
C LEU A 335 -5.34 -16.79 -3.37
N VAL A 336 -6.36 -17.12 -2.58
CA VAL A 336 -6.55 -18.49 -2.06
C VAL A 336 -7.93 -19.05 -2.40
N ASP A 337 -8.01 -20.36 -2.56
CA ASP A 337 -9.25 -21.11 -2.65
C ASP A 337 -9.91 -21.16 -1.24
N PRO A 338 -11.12 -20.60 -1.05
CA PRO A 338 -11.77 -20.57 0.25
C PRO A 338 -12.10 -21.97 0.79
N THR A 339 -12.17 -22.98 -0.07
CA THR A 339 -12.44 -24.36 0.36
C THR A 339 -11.23 -25.03 1.00
N LYS A 340 -10.04 -24.41 0.94
CA LYS A 340 -8.76 -24.97 1.41
C LYS A 340 -8.10 -24.16 2.52
N GLU A 341 -8.81 -23.22 3.14
CA GLU A 341 -8.26 -22.31 4.16
C GLU A 341 -7.54 -23.02 5.31
N ASP A 342 -8.15 -24.06 5.89
CA ASP A 342 -7.56 -24.80 7.00
C ASP A 342 -6.29 -25.54 6.57
N ALA A 343 -6.32 -26.19 5.41
CA ALA A 343 -5.16 -26.89 4.85
C ALA A 343 -4.02 -25.93 4.50
N ILE A 344 -4.35 -24.76 3.94
CA ILE A 344 -3.39 -23.70 3.64
C ILE A 344 -2.73 -23.20 4.92
N ARG A 345 -3.55 -22.90 5.95
CA ARG A 345 -3.07 -22.44 7.26
C ARG A 345 -2.14 -23.46 7.88
N GLU A 346 -2.52 -24.73 7.93
CA GLU A 346 -1.68 -25.80 8.49
C GLU A 346 -0.37 -25.95 7.72
N SER A 347 -0.44 -26.03 6.38
CA SER A 347 0.71 -26.21 5.51
C SER A 347 1.74 -25.09 5.66
N ILE A 348 1.29 -23.83 5.57
CA ILE A 348 2.20 -22.67 5.68
C ILE A 348 2.75 -22.55 7.10
N THR A 349 1.91 -22.70 8.13
CA THR A 349 2.36 -22.63 9.54
C THR A 349 3.45 -23.65 9.81
N ARG A 350 3.25 -24.90 9.36
CA ARG A 350 4.23 -25.97 9.54
C ARG A 350 5.55 -25.68 8.82
N GLN A 351 5.49 -25.28 7.55
CA GLN A 351 6.69 -24.99 6.75
C GLN A 351 7.47 -23.80 7.32
N TYR A 352 6.77 -22.70 7.64
CA TYR A 352 7.40 -21.49 8.14
C TYR A 352 8.01 -21.68 9.53
N LEU A 353 7.28 -22.27 10.47
CA LEU A 353 7.77 -22.46 11.84
C LEU A 353 8.84 -23.57 11.95
N ALA A 354 8.98 -24.43 10.95
CA ALA A 354 10.13 -25.33 10.87
C ALA A 354 11.45 -24.56 10.63
N GLU A 355 11.40 -23.48 9.84
CA GLU A 355 12.56 -22.62 9.60
C GLU A 355 12.72 -21.52 10.67
N PHE A 356 11.60 -20.98 11.19
CA PHE A 356 11.59 -19.87 12.15
C PHE A 356 10.74 -20.16 13.40
N PRO A 357 11.13 -21.14 14.24
CA PRO A 357 10.35 -21.55 15.41
C PRO A 357 10.14 -20.44 16.45
N GLN A 358 11.02 -19.43 16.47
CA GLN A 358 10.92 -18.27 17.38
C GLN A 358 9.68 -17.39 17.15
N TYR A 359 9.01 -17.52 16.00
CA TYR A 359 7.79 -16.76 15.68
C TYR A 359 6.51 -17.55 15.94
N LYS A 360 6.58 -18.68 16.65
CA LYS A 360 5.40 -19.52 16.94
C LYS A 360 4.23 -18.74 17.55
N ASP A 361 4.51 -17.79 18.43
CA ASP A 361 3.49 -17.03 19.16
C ASP A 361 3.11 -15.70 18.48
N THR A 362 3.81 -15.33 17.40
CA THR A 362 3.60 -14.05 16.70
C THR A 362 3.26 -14.21 15.21
N PHE A 363 3.42 -15.41 14.65
CA PHE A 363 2.96 -15.75 13.32
C PHE A 363 1.44 -15.83 13.30
N GLU A 364 0.82 -15.10 12.39
CA GLU A 364 -0.63 -15.06 12.27
C GLU A 364 -1.07 -15.24 10.82
N VAL A 365 -2.17 -15.96 10.63
CA VAL A 365 -2.80 -16.16 9.32
C VAL A 365 -4.24 -15.67 9.37
N HIS A 366 -4.61 -14.83 8.43
CA HIS A 366 -5.95 -14.28 8.31
C HIS A 366 -6.47 -14.50 6.89
N PHE A 367 -7.72 -14.93 6.77
CA PHE A 367 -8.44 -14.97 5.50
C PHE A 367 -9.46 -13.83 5.51
N VAL A 368 -9.41 -12.99 4.48
CA VAL A 368 -10.15 -11.73 4.40
C VAL A 368 -10.80 -11.58 3.03
N LYS A 369 -11.87 -10.80 2.99
CA LYS A 369 -12.69 -10.58 1.79
C LYS A 369 -12.50 -9.18 1.27
N SER A 370 -12.72 -8.99 -0.02
CA SER A 370 -12.82 -7.66 -0.62
C SER A 370 -13.86 -6.81 0.13
N ALA A 371 -13.62 -5.51 0.20
CA ALA A 371 -14.51 -4.55 0.86
C ALA A 371 -14.67 -3.29 0.03
N ASP A 372 -15.57 -2.40 0.43
CA ASP A 372 -15.60 -1.06 -0.12
C ASP A 372 -14.43 -0.22 0.41
N GLY A 373 -14.12 0.86 -0.30
CA GLY A 373 -13.16 1.85 0.16
C GLY A 373 -13.62 2.58 1.43
N ALA A 374 -12.77 3.48 1.91
CA ALA A 374 -13.00 4.24 3.12
C ALA A 374 -14.28 5.07 3.01
N GLY A 375 -15.10 5.02 4.07
CA GLY A 375 -16.41 5.63 4.08
C GLY A 375 -16.91 5.92 5.48
N PHE A 376 -17.90 6.81 5.57
CA PHE A 376 -18.70 6.95 6.78
C PHE A 376 -19.62 5.74 6.90
N VAL A 377 -19.63 5.12 8.07
CA VAL A 377 -20.52 4.00 8.38
C VAL A 377 -21.78 4.60 8.99
N GLU A 378 -22.94 4.25 8.45
CA GLU A 378 -24.23 4.57 9.05
C GLU A 378 -24.56 3.50 10.09
N ASP A 379 -24.97 3.93 11.29
CA ASP A 379 -25.39 3.06 12.40
C ASP A 379 -26.72 2.34 12.12
#